data_AF-A0A9W7E8C8-F1
#
_entry.id   AF-A0A9W7E8C8-F1
#
_cell.length_a   1.000
_cell.length_b   1.000
_cell.length_c   1.000
_cell.angle_alpha   90.00
_cell.angle_beta   90.00
_cell.angle_gamma   90.00
#
_symmetry.space_group_name_H-M   'P 1'
#
loop_
_entity.id
_entity.type
_entity.pdbx_description
1 polymer ?
#
loop_
_entity_poly.entity_id
_entity_poly.type
_entity_poly.pdbx_seq_one_letter_code
_entity_poly.pdbx_strand_id
1 'polypeptide(L)'
;MLSRAARAGAKAAHGASSNSKLCSKLYSSSSVLSSPEMHGTTILAVRKDSTLCMIGDGQVSLGSIVVKPNAKKVRRLRPNIVTGFAGSTADAFTLLERLESRIEAFEGQGITRPCVELAKAWRTDKYLRRLEAVLLVADRKNTYELTGNGDVLESSDGIMGVGSGGAYALAAARALKDVEGMGAEEIARKAMEVASDMCVYTNKEFVVEVINLDDEEEEGEEEGKKKNEGKEEEEEEEKKDEDEK
;
A
#
# COMPACT_ATOMS: atom_id res chain seq x y z
N MET A 1 69.22 17.97 28.49
CA MET A 1 70.41 18.53 27.83
C MET A 1 70.21 18.44 26.33
N LEU A 2 70.35 19.58 25.66
CA LEU A 2 70.22 19.78 24.21
C LEU A 2 71.24 18.97 23.39
N SER A 3 70.92 18.85 22.10
CA SER A 3 71.83 18.74 20.95
C SER A 3 72.36 17.35 20.59
N ARG A 4 71.94 16.87 19.41
CA ARG A 4 72.85 16.75 18.24
C ARG A 4 72.09 16.35 16.97
N ALA A 5 72.08 17.27 16.02
CA ALA A 5 71.95 16.96 14.61
C ALA A 5 73.34 16.62 14.05
N ALA A 6 73.46 15.56 13.27
CA ALA A 6 74.56 15.37 12.32
C ALA A 6 74.07 14.51 11.14
N ARG A 7 74.25 15.08 9.94
CA ARG A 7 73.92 14.52 8.62
C ARG A 7 74.94 13.45 8.19
N ALA A 8 74.44 12.42 7.51
CA ALA A 8 75.07 11.71 6.39
C ALA A 8 73.99 10.74 5.86
N GLY A 9 73.71 10.52 4.59
CA GLY A 9 74.25 10.96 3.32
C GLY A 9 73.33 10.34 2.26
N ALA A 10 72.97 11.12 1.24
CA ALA A 10 72.09 10.67 0.17
C ALA A 10 72.77 9.60 -0.70
N LYS A 11 72.04 8.54 -1.06
CA LYS A 11 72.28 7.79 -2.31
C LYS A 11 70.96 7.52 -3.01
N ALA A 12 70.84 8.12 -4.19
CA ALA A 12 70.05 7.80 -5.39
C ALA A 12 68.84 6.87 -5.19
N ALA A 13 67.61 7.37 -5.34
CA ALA A 13 66.94 7.52 -6.63
C ALA A 13 66.97 6.22 -7.46
N HIS A 14 65.82 5.54 -7.56
CA HIS A 14 65.24 4.97 -8.78
C HIS A 14 63.86 4.37 -8.40
N GLY A 15 62.79 4.85 -9.05
CA GLY A 15 61.45 4.26 -8.90
C GLY A 15 60.31 5.20 -8.49
N ALA A 16 60.37 6.49 -8.84
CA ALA A 16 59.16 7.30 -8.92
C ALA A 16 58.32 6.78 -10.10
N SER A 17 57.37 5.89 -9.83
CA SER A 17 56.42 5.37 -10.80
C SER A 17 55.02 5.35 -10.17
N SER A 18 54.34 6.48 -10.32
CA SER A 18 52.92 6.54 -10.64
C SER A 18 51.92 5.78 -9.74
N ASN A 19 51.84 6.14 -8.46
CA ASN A 19 50.70 5.77 -7.60
C ASN A 19 49.59 6.84 -7.48
N SER A 20 49.51 7.76 -8.45
CA SER A 20 48.37 8.69 -8.56
C SER A 20 47.07 8.01 -9.02
N LYS A 21 47.17 6.84 -9.66
CA LYS A 21 46.02 6.08 -10.17
C LYS A 21 45.37 5.13 -9.14
N LEU A 22 46.03 4.85 -8.01
CA LEU A 22 45.42 4.06 -6.93
C LEU A 22 44.60 4.95 -5.98
N CYS A 23 45.01 6.20 -5.75
CA CYS A 23 44.27 7.13 -4.90
C CYS A 23 42.97 7.62 -5.57
N SER A 24 42.95 7.81 -6.89
CA SER A 24 41.75 8.21 -7.62
C SER A 24 40.71 7.09 -7.76
N LYS A 25 41.12 5.82 -7.70
CA LYS A 25 40.22 4.67 -7.77
C LYS A 25 39.49 4.37 -6.47
N LEU A 26 40.03 4.79 -5.32
CA LEU A 26 39.39 4.65 -4.01
C LEU A 26 38.38 5.75 -3.72
N TYR A 27 38.47 6.89 -4.41
CA TYR A 27 37.51 8.01 -4.33
C TYR A 27 36.48 8.03 -5.47
N SER A 28 36.57 7.12 -6.45
CA SER A 28 35.60 7.01 -7.56
C SER A 28 34.40 6.12 -7.24
N SER A 29 34.29 5.62 -6.01
CA SER A 29 33.05 5.06 -5.47
C SER A 29 32.23 6.17 -4.82
N SER A 30 31.92 7.22 -5.58
CA SER A 30 30.87 8.17 -5.21
C SER A 30 29.51 7.49 -5.36
N SER A 31 29.19 6.58 -4.44
CA SER A 31 27.81 6.19 -4.12
C SER A 31 27.31 6.97 -2.90
N VAL A 32 27.78 8.20 -2.73
CA VAL A 32 27.39 9.08 -1.63
C VAL A 32 26.55 10.20 -2.23
N LEU A 33 25.27 9.89 -2.37
CA LEU A 33 24.09 10.73 -2.65
C LEU A 33 23.14 9.86 -3.49
N SER A 34 22.71 8.72 -2.93
CA SER A 34 21.41 8.16 -3.33
C SER A 34 20.38 9.25 -3.05
N SER A 35 19.52 9.55 -4.02
CA SER A 35 18.35 10.39 -3.76
C SER A 35 17.63 9.83 -2.53
N PRO A 36 17.23 10.69 -1.57
CA PRO A 36 16.62 10.20 -0.35
C PRO A 36 15.36 9.40 -0.70
N GLU A 37 15.28 8.16 -0.23
CA GLU A 37 14.14 7.28 -0.46
C GLU A 37 12.90 7.83 0.25
N MET A 38 11.74 7.69 -0.38
CA MET A 38 10.47 8.03 0.23
C MET A 38 9.98 6.85 1.05
N HIS A 39 9.81 7.04 2.35
CA HIS A 39 9.22 6.06 3.25
C HIS A 39 7.81 6.49 3.65
N GLY A 40 6.91 5.51 3.77
CA GLY A 40 5.57 5.68 4.32
C GLY A 40 4.44 5.28 3.37
N THR A 41 3.27 4.90 3.87
CA THR A 41 2.86 4.77 5.29
C THR A 41 2.80 3.30 5.67
N THR A 42 2.48 3.00 6.93
CA THR A 42 2.09 1.67 7.40
C THR A 42 0.58 1.53 7.28
N ILE A 43 0.13 0.44 6.68
CA ILE A 43 -1.28 0.07 6.56
C ILE A 43 -1.46 -1.33 7.14
N LEU A 44 -2.53 -1.55 7.89
CA LEU A 44 -2.92 -2.84 8.45
C LEU A 44 -4.41 -3.08 8.19
N ALA A 45 -4.75 -4.26 7.70
CA ALA A 45 -6.10 -4.79 7.68
C ALA A 45 -6.21 -5.91 8.72
N VAL A 46 -7.30 -5.88 9.49
CA VAL A 46 -7.67 -6.91 10.46
C VAL A 46 -9.13 -7.26 10.23
N ARG A 47 -9.38 -8.52 9.90
CA ARG A 47 -10.71 -9.14 9.87
C ARG A 47 -10.87 -10.03 11.08
N LYS A 48 -11.90 -9.78 11.87
CA LYS A 48 -12.28 -10.62 13.01
C LYS A 48 -13.78 -10.53 13.21
N ASP A 49 -14.39 -11.67 13.50
CA ASP A 49 -15.84 -11.82 13.67
C ASP A 49 -16.59 -11.25 12.45
N SER A 50 -17.58 -10.38 12.65
CA SER A 50 -18.33 -9.72 11.57
C SER A 50 -17.81 -8.32 11.23
N THR A 51 -16.51 -8.06 11.45
CA THR A 51 -15.93 -6.74 11.17
C THR A 51 -14.58 -6.85 10.45
N LEU A 52 -14.40 -6.00 9.45
CA LEU A 52 -13.12 -5.70 8.82
C LEU A 52 -12.72 -4.26 9.17
N CYS A 53 -11.55 -4.10 9.79
CA CYS A 53 -10.94 -2.80 10.03
C CYS A 53 -9.70 -2.64 9.18
N MET A 54 -9.61 -1.55 8.42
CA MET A 54 -8.38 -1.12 7.77
C MET A 54 -7.91 0.18 8.42
N ILE A 55 -6.67 0.17 8.89
CA ILE A 55 -6.04 1.29 9.58
C ILE A 55 -4.72 1.64 8.89
N GLY A 56 -4.35 2.91 8.91
CA GLY A 56 -3.04 3.34 8.44
C GLY A 56 -2.59 4.62 9.09
N ASP A 57 -1.29 4.80 9.23
CA ASP A 57 -0.71 6.05 9.70
C ASP A 57 -0.57 7.08 8.58
N GLY A 58 -0.21 8.32 8.94
CA GLY A 58 -0.09 9.42 8.00
C GLY A 58 1.33 9.83 7.63
N GLN A 59 2.37 9.22 8.22
CA GLN A 59 3.72 9.70 8.06
C GLN A 59 4.29 9.40 6.66
N VAL A 60 4.76 10.45 5.98
CA VAL A 60 5.57 10.38 4.77
C VAL A 60 6.92 11.04 5.08
N SER A 61 7.99 10.27 4.92
CA SER A 61 9.37 10.70 5.19
C SER A 61 10.21 10.64 3.91
N LEU A 62 11.16 11.55 3.79
CA LEU A 62 12.16 11.57 2.74
C LEU A 62 13.52 11.38 3.40
N GLY A 63 14.04 10.16 3.35
CA GLY A 63 15.10 9.72 4.27
C GLY A 63 14.67 9.94 5.72
N SER A 64 15.47 10.66 6.50
CA SER A 64 15.21 10.94 7.91
C SER A 64 14.28 12.12 8.19
N ILE A 65 13.81 12.83 7.16
CA ILE A 65 12.99 14.04 7.31
C ILE A 65 11.52 13.70 7.11
N VAL A 66 10.67 14.01 8.11
CA VAL A 66 9.21 13.93 7.95
C VAL A 66 8.74 15.07 7.04
N VAL A 67 8.22 14.73 5.86
CA VAL A 67 7.71 15.69 4.87
C VAL A 67 6.23 15.99 5.11
N LYS A 68 5.46 14.97 5.50
CA LYS A 68 4.04 15.11 5.82
C LYS A 68 3.65 14.14 6.93
N PRO A 69 3.06 14.60 8.05
CA PRO A 69 2.69 13.72 9.16
C PRO A 69 1.32 13.05 8.98
N ASN A 70 0.44 13.60 8.13
CA ASN A 70 -1.00 13.30 8.12
C ASN A 70 -1.54 12.92 6.72
N ALA A 71 -0.80 12.14 5.95
CA ALA A 71 -1.30 11.60 4.69
C ALA A 71 -2.49 10.64 4.93
N LYS A 72 -3.54 10.75 4.11
CA LYS A 72 -4.70 9.84 4.17
C LYS A 72 -4.57 8.78 3.08
N LYS A 73 -3.93 7.65 3.42
CA LYS A 73 -3.66 6.55 2.50
C LYS A 73 -4.59 5.34 2.66
N VAL A 74 -5.49 5.37 3.65
CA VAL A 74 -6.66 4.47 3.75
C VAL A 74 -7.88 5.20 3.19
N ARG A 75 -8.68 4.49 2.38
CA ARG A 75 -9.81 5.02 1.64
C ARG A 75 -10.90 3.97 1.47
N ARG A 76 -12.15 4.42 1.40
CA ARG A 76 -13.28 3.60 0.95
C ARG A 76 -13.49 3.80 -0.55
N LEU A 77 -13.52 2.71 -1.31
CA LEU A 77 -13.79 2.73 -2.77
C LEU A 77 -15.27 2.54 -3.06
N ARG A 78 -15.93 1.67 -2.30
CA ARG A 78 -17.37 1.39 -2.33
C ARG A 78 -17.86 1.13 -0.91
N PRO A 79 -19.17 1.16 -0.62
CA PRO A 79 -19.69 0.88 0.73
C PRO A 79 -19.10 -0.38 1.36
N ASN A 80 -18.90 -1.42 0.55
CA ASN A 80 -18.38 -2.73 0.90
C ASN A 80 -16.91 -2.98 0.52
N ILE A 81 -16.15 -1.98 0.05
CA ILE A 81 -14.74 -2.13 -0.35
C ILE A 81 -13.89 -1.00 0.22
N VAL A 82 -12.85 -1.38 0.97
CA VAL A 82 -11.82 -0.48 1.49
C VAL A 82 -10.47 -0.81 0.87
N THR A 83 -9.64 0.21 0.75
CA THR A 83 -8.29 0.11 0.21
C THR A 83 -7.33 0.95 1.02
N GLY A 84 -6.08 0.51 1.05
CA GLY A 84 -4.97 1.25 1.62
C GLY A 84 -3.75 1.06 0.74
N PHE A 85 -2.80 1.98 0.82
CA PHE A 85 -1.57 1.86 0.04
C PHE A 85 -0.34 2.37 0.76
N ALA A 86 0.81 1.76 0.44
CA ALA A 86 2.13 2.21 0.83
C ALA A 86 2.92 2.62 -0.42
N GLY A 87 3.85 3.58 -0.28
CA GLY A 87 4.66 4.10 -1.40
C GLY A 87 4.15 5.43 -1.99
N SER A 88 4.52 5.71 -3.23
CA SER A 88 4.21 6.98 -3.92
C SER A 88 2.69 7.22 -4.00
N THR A 89 2.26 8.40 -3.55
CA THR A 89 0.85 8.80 -3.58
C THR A 89 0.32 8.93 -5.00
N ALA A 90 1.10 9.48 -5.93
CA ALA A 90 0.67 9.66 -7.32
C ALA A 90 0.49 8.31 -8.04
N ASP A 91 1.41 7.39 -7.78
CA ASP A 91 1.39 6.03 -8.31
C ASP A 91 0.14 5.30 -7.81
N ALA A 92 -0.12 5.39 -6.50
CA ALA A 92 -1.29 4.78 -5.90
C ALA A 92 -2.60 5.31 -6.48
N PHE A 93 -2.74 6.62 -6.68
CA PHE A 93 -3.94 7.18 -7.33
C PHE A 93 -4.17 6.60 -8.73
N THR A 94 -3.10 6.51 -9.53
CA THR A 94 -3.18 5.91 -10.87
C THR A 94 -3.66 4.46 -10.81
N LEU A 95 -3.21 3.71 -9.82
CA LEU A 95 -3.60 2.31 -9.64
C LEU A 95 -5.02 2.16 -9.09
N LEU A 96 -5.45 3.06 -8.21
CA LEU A 96 -6.80 3.08 -7.65
C LEU A 96 -7.84 3.40 -8.72
N GLU A 97 -7.61 4.40 -9.57
CA GLU A 97 -8.50 4.73 -10.70
C GLU A 97 -8.67 3.52 -11.64
N ARG A 98 -7.58 2.79 -11.90
CA ARG A 98 -7.62 1.56 -12.70
C ARG A 98 -8.34 0.43 -11.98
N LEU A 99 -8.16 0.30 -10.67
CA LEU A 99 -8.85 -0.70 -9.87
C LEU A 99 -10.37 -0.45 -9.88
N GLU A 100 -10.80 0.80 -9.65
CA GLU A 100 -12.20 1.21 -9.70
C GLU A 100 -12.85 0.84 -11.03
N SER A 101 -12.20 1.18 -12.14
CA SER A 101 -12.68 0.81 -13.49
C SER A 101 -12.84 -0.71 -13.66
N ARG A 102 -11.98 -1.54 -13.03
CA ARG A 102 -12.14 -2.99 -13.08
C ARG A 102 -13.20 -3.50 -12.12
N ILE A 103 -13.38 -2.89 -10.96
CA ILE A 103 -14.49 -3.23 -10.05
C ILE A 103 -15.82 -2.98 -10.77
N GLU A 104 -15.95 -1.86 -11.48
CA GLU A 104 -17.13 -1.55 -12.29
C GLU A 104 -17.35 -2.55 -13.43
N ALA A 105 -16.30 -2.92 -14.17
CA ALA A 105 -16.40 -3.88 -15.28
C ALA A 105 -16.78 -5.31 -14.84
N PHE A 106 -16.53 -5.67 -13.57
CA PHE A 106 -16.81 -7.01 -13.01
C PHE A 106 -17.76 -6.93 -11.80
N GLU A 107 -18.71 -6.00 -11.85
CA GLU A 107 -19.70 -5.83 -10.81
C GLU A 107 -20.45 -7.14 -10.48
N GLY A 108 -20.68 -7.39 -9.19
CA GLY A 108 -21.30 -8.62 -8.69
C GLY A 108 -20.35 -9.84 -8.56
N GLN A 109 -19.10 -9.78 -9.01
CA GLN A 109 -18.16 -10.92 -8.95
C GLN A 109 -17.16 -10.87 -7.77
N GLY A 110 -17.33 -9.93 -6.83
CA GLY A 110 -16.39 -9.68 -5.73
C GLY A 110 -15.05 -9.09 -6.20
N ILE A 111 -14.17 -8.72 -5.27
CA ILE A 111 -12.93 -7.98 -5.63
C ILE A 111 -11.82 -8.84 -6.24
N THR A 112 -11.92 -10.18 -6.15
CA THR A 112 -10.87 -11.11 -6.59
C THR A 112 -10.56 -10.94 -8.08
N ARG A 113 -11.58 -10.91 -8.94
CA ARG A 113 -11.38 -10.78 -10.39
C ARG A 113 -10.79 -9.41 -10.78
N PRO A 114 -11.33 -8.27 -10.30
CA PRO A 114 -10.70 -6.95 -10.48
C PRO A 114 -9.22 -6.91 -10.06
N CYS A 115 -8.88 -7.46 -8.90
CA CYS A 115 -7.51 -7.49 -8.38
C CYS A 115 -6.55 -8.25 -9.31
N VAL A 116 -6.94 -9.45 -9.75
CA VAL A 116 -6.15 -10.27 -10.68
C VAL A 116 -5.96 -9.56 -12.03
N GLU A 117 -7.02 -8.92 -12.53
CA GLU A 117 -6.98 -8.22 -13.80
C GLU A 117 -6.14 -6.94 -13.75
N LEU A 118 -6.12 -6.24 -12.61
CA LEU A 118 -5.20 -5.12 -12.35
C LEU A 118 -3.75 -5.62 -12.29
N ALA A 119 -3.46 -6.66 -11.52
CA ALA A 119 -2.10 -7.18 -11.37
C ALA A 119 -1.50 -7.66 -12.71
N LYS A 120 -2.31 -8.30 -13.56
CA LYS A 120 -1.92 -8.65 -14.94
C LYS A 120 -1.58 -7.40 -15.76
N ALA A 121 -2.42 -6.36 -15.71
CA ALA A 121 -2.14 -5.10 -16.41
C ALA A 121 -0.87 -4.42 -15.87
N TRP A 122 -0.69 -4.42 -14.56
CA TRP A 122 0.45 -3.81 -13.87
C TRP A 122 1.79 -4.41 -14.32
N ARG A 123 1.89 -5.75 -14.37
CA ARG A 123 3.13 -6.41 -14.82
C ARG A 123 3.37 -6.30 -16.33
N THR A 124 2.34 -6.06 -17.14
CA THR A 124 2.47 -6.07 -18.62
C THR A 124 2.70 -4.68 -19.18
N ASP A 125 2.08 -3.67 -18.60
CA ASP A 125 2.21 -2.27 -19.01
C ASP A 125 3.60 -1.70 -18.65
N LYS A 126 4.23 -1.03 -19.62
CA LYS A 126 5.59 -0.48 -19.49
C LYS A 126 5.68 0.64 -18.44
N TYR A 127 4.61 1.41 -18.26
CA TYR A 127 4.56 2.51 -17.30
C TYR A 127 4.23 1.98 -15.91
N LEU A 128 3.23 1.10 -15.79
CA LEU A 128 2.80 0.60 -14.49
C LEU A 128 3.91 -0.16 -13.74
N ARG A 129 4.74 -0.95 -14.45
CA ARG A 129 5.87 -1.68 -13.83
C ARG A 129 6.89 -0.81 -13.08
N ARG A 130 6.89 0.51 -13.30
CA ARG A 130 7.80 1.45 -12.64
C ARG A 130 7.20 2.04 -11.36
N LEU A 131 5.92 1.80 -11.11
CA LEU A 131 5.24 2.28 -9.93
C LEU A 131 5.68 1.44 -8.72
N GLU A 132 6.06 2.13 -7.65
CA GLU A 132 6.62 1.50 -6.45
C GLU A 132 5.57 1.31 -5.34
N ALA A 133 4.30 1.62 -5.64
CA ALA A 133 3.22 1.47 -4.69
C ALA A 133 2.88 -0.01 -4.43
N VAL A 134 2.41 -0.29 -3.22
CA VAL A 134 1.76 -1.55 -2.83
C VAL A 134 0.34 -1.21 -2.42
N LEU A 135 -0.64 -1.97 -2.92
CA LEU A 135 -2.05 -1.80 -2.55
C LEU A 135 -2.50 -2.92 -1.63
N LEU A 136 -3.29 -2.57 -0.63
CA LEU A 136 -4.05 -3.47 0.21
C LEU A 136 -5.53 -3.24 -0.06
N VAL A 137 -6.25 -4.22 -0.58
CA VAL A 137 -7.65 -4.09 -0.99
C VAL A 137 -8.47 -5.13 -0.25
N ALA A 138 -9.59 -4.75 0.35
CA ALA A 138 -10.41 -5.68 1.10
C ALA A 138 -11.90 -5.39 0.93
N ASP A 139 -12.68 -6.46 0.81
CA ASP A 139 -14.14 -6.43 0.81
C ASP A 139 -14.67 -7.23 2.00
N ARG A 140 -15.95 -7.60 1.96
CA ARG A 140 -16.58 -8.39 3.04
C ARG A 140 -16.01 -9.81 3.18
N LYS A 141 -15.41 -10.37 2.14
CA LYS A 141 -14.97 -11.77 2.10
C LYS A 141 -13.45 -11.89 2.14
N ASN A 142 -12.77 -11.12 1.30
CA ASN A 142 -11.36 -11.31 0.99
C ASN A 142 -10.53 -10.05 1.28
N THR A 143 -9.23 -10.25 1.52
CA THR A 143 -8.24 -9.19 1.68
C THR A 143 -7.01 -9.54 0.85
N TYR A 144 -6.63 -8.66 -0.06
CA TYR A 144 -5.57 -8.86 -1.05
C TYR A 144 -4.48 -7.79 -0.96
N GLU A 145 -3.23 -8.22 -1.04
CA GLU A 145 -2.08 -7.37 -1.36
C GLU A 145 -1.76 -7.46 -2.86
N LEU A 146 -1.56 -6.31 -3.50
CA LEU A 146 -1.20 -6.18 -4.91
C LEU A 146 0.13 -5.42 -5.04
N THR A 147 1.03 -5.97 -5.85
CA THR A 147 2.37 -5.40 -6.06
C THR A 147 2.67 -5.15 -7.55
N GLY A 148 3.66 -4.30 -7.82
CA GLY A 148 4.11 -4.00 -9.19
C GLY A 148 4.72 -5.17 -9.97
N ASN A 149 5.03 -6.28 -9.30
CA ASN A 149 5.46 -7.52 -9.94
C ASN A 149 4.27 -8.30 -10.55
N GLY A 150 3.04 -7.88 -10.26
CA GLY A 150 1.81 -8.56 -10.66
C GLY A 150 1.43 -9.69 -9.73
N ASP A 151 1.88 -9.65 -8.48
CA ASP A 151 1.47 -10.59 -7.45
C ASP A 151 0.10 -10.19 -6.87
N VAL A 152 -0.70 -11.21 -6.55
CA VAL A 152 -1.98 -11.07 -5.83
C VAL A 152 -1.94 -12.05 -4.67
N LEU A 153 -1.76 -11.52 -3.46
CA LEU A 153 -1.59 -12.32 -2.26
C LEU A 153 -2.82 -12.17 -1.38
N GLU A 154 -3.49 -13.27 -1.07
CA GLU A 154 -4.63 -13.29 -0.14
C GLU A 154 -4.16 -13.48 1.30
N SER A 155 -4.80 -12.80 2.25
CA SER A 155 -4.56 -13.04 3.67
C SER A 155 -5.11 -14.40 4.09
N SER A 156 -4.26 -15.25 4.69
CA SER A 156 -4.68 -16.58 5.17
C SER A 156 -5.38 -16.54 6.53
N ASP A 157 -5.10 -15.55 7.35
CA ASP A 157 -5.60 -15.41 8.72
C ASP A 157 -6.45 -14.16 8.92
N GLY A 158 -6.84 -13.48 7.83
CA GLY A 158 -7.62 -12.25 7.88
C GLY A 158 -6.84 -11.03 8.37
N ILE A 159 -5.52 -11.14 8.55
CA ILE A 159 -4.64 -10.03 8.95
C ILE A 159 -3.59 -9.81 7.86
N MET A 160 -3.37 -8.56 7.48
CA MET A 160 -2.38 -8.21 6.46
C MET A 160 -1.85 -6.80 6.69
N GLY A 161 -0.53 -6.65 6.70
CA GLY A 161 0.13 -5.37 6.95
C GLY A 161 1.19 -5.07 5.90
N VAL A 162 1.20 -3.85 5.38
CA VAL A 162 2.14 -3.37 4.36
C VAL A 162 2.79 -2.05 4.78
N GLY A 163 3.88 -1.69 4.11
CA GLY A 163 4.60 -0.44 4.37
C GLY A 163 5.71 -0.55 5.40
N SER A 164 6.25 0.59 5.82
CA SER A 164 7.49 0.69 6.61
C SER A 164 7.42 -0.03 7.96
N GLY A 165 6.29 0.03 8.65
CA GLY A 165 6.00 -0.66 9.91
C GLY A 165 5.06 -1.87 9.76
N GLY A 166 4.77 -2.30 8.53
CA GLY A 166 3.77 -3.33 8.25
C GLY A 166 4.05 -4.66 8.96
N ALA A 167 5.32 -5.08 9.01
CA ALA A 167 5.72 -6.32 9.70
C ALA A 167 5.51 -6.26 11.22
N TYR A 168 5.74 -5.09 11.84
CA TYR A 168 5.51 -4.90 13.28
C TYR A 168 4.02 -4.92 13.60
N ALA A 169 3.23 -4.21 12.80
CA ALA A 169 1.77 -4.18 12.92
C ALA A 169 1.18 -5.59 12.74
N LEU A 170 1.62 -6.31 11.70
CA LEU A 170 1.18 -7.67 11.42
C LEU A 170 1.49 -8.63 12.58
N ALA A 171 2.71 -8.59 13.12
CA ALA A 171 3.10 -9.45 14.24
C ALA A 171 2.28 -9.16 15.50
N ALA A 172 2.09 -7.88 15.84
CA ALA A 172 1.30 -7.47 17.00
C ALA A 172 -0.18 -7.85 16.85
N ALA A 173 -0.78 -7.61 15.67
CA ALA A 173 -2.16 -7.96 15.40
C ALA A 173 -2.40 -9.48 15.50
N ARG A 174 -1.48 -10.29 14.99
CA ARG A 174 -1.53 -11.76 15.13
C ARG A 174 -1.48 -12.22 16.58
N ALA A 175 -0.62 -11.61 17.40
CA ALA A 175 -0.54 -11.92 18.83
C ALA A 175 -1.82 -11.54 19.60
N LEU A 176 -2.54 -10.52 19.13
CA LEU A 176 -3.78 -10.04 19.75
C LEU A 176 -5.05 -10.72 19.21
N LYS A 177 -4.96 -11.46 18.10
CA LYS A 177 -6.12 -12.03 17.41
C LYS A 177 -6.97 -12.91 18.30
N ASP A 178 -6.31 -13.77 19.09
CA ASP A 178 -6.97 -14.77 19.93
C ASP A 178 -7.33 -14.25 21.34
N VAL A 179 -7.10 -12.95 21.60
CA VAL A 179 -7.51 -12.32 22.85
C VAL A 179 -9.03 -12.16 22.87
N GLU A 180 -9.68 -12.75 23.86
CA GLU A 180 -11.13 -12.67 24.06
C GLU A 180 -11.58 -11.22 24.28
N GLY A 181 -12.73 -10.87 23.73
CA GLY A 181 -13.35 -9.55 23.89
C GLY A 181 -12.74 -8.43 23.03
N MET A 182 -11.64 -8.68 22.31
CA MET A 182 -11.05 -7.68 21.42
C MET A 182 -11.63 -7.74 20.01
N GLY A 183 -12.25 -6.64 19.57
CA GLY A 183 -12.77 -6.49 18.20
C GLY A 183 -11.69 -6.16 17.17
N ALA A 184 -12.04 -6.23 15.88
CA ALA A 184 -11.11 -5.98 14.77
C ALA A 184 -10.43 -4.59 14.84
N GLU A 185 -11.19 -3.53 15.11
CA GLU A 185 -10.63 -2.17 15.24
C GLU A 185 -9.71 -2.03 16.45
N GLU A 186 -10.06 -2.64 17.59
CA GLU A 186 -9.23 -2.55 18.79
C GLU A 186 -7.88 -3.25 18.60
N ILE A 187 -7.90 -4.44 17.98
CA ILE A 187 -6.68 -5.16 17.58
C ILE A 187 -5.85 -4.29 16.65
N ALA A 188 -6.47 -3.72 15.62
CA ALA A 188 -5.79 -2.92 14.61
C ALA A 188 -5.12 -1.68 15.23
N ARG A 189 -5.81 -0.97 16.14
CA ARG A 189 -5.26 0.19 16.85
C ARG A 189 -4.08 -0.17 17.74
N LYS A 190 -4.22 -1.18 18.61
CA LYS A 190 -3.11 -1.61 19.50
C LYS A 190 -1.90 -2.10 18.69
N ALA A 191 -2.14 -2.81 17.59
CA ALA A 191 -1.07 -3.27 16.71
C ALA A 191 -0.33 -2.11 16.03
N MET A 192 -1.06 -1.09 15.58
CA MET A 192 -0.47 0.12 14.99
C MET A 192 0.27 0.98 16.03
N GLU A 193 -0.20 1.03 17.28
CA GLU A 193 0.56 1.65 18.38
C GLU A 193 1.92 0.99 18.56
N VAL A 194 1.96 -0.35 18.63
CA VAL A 194 3.24 -1.10 18.68
C VAL A 194 4.11 -0.78 17.47
N ALA A 195 3.54 -0.74 16.27
CA ALA A 195 4.29 -0.41 15.05
C ALA A 195 4.89 1.01 15.11
N SER A 196 4.15 1.98 15.64
CA SER A 196 4.62 3.37 15.79
C SER A 196 5.71 3.56 16.84
N ASP A 197 5.73 2.71 17.88
CA ASP A 197 6.80 2.72 18.88
C ASP A 197 8.10 2.07 18.36
N MET A 198 7.98 1.17 17.37
CA MET A 198 9.09 0.40 16.81
C MET A 198 9.67 0.99 15.51
N CYS A 199 8.85 1.62 14.68
CA CYS A 199 9.22 2.11 13.35
C CYS A 199 9.32 3.62 13.31
N VAL A 200 10.51 4.14 13.00
CA VAL A 200 10.75 5.59 12.85
C VAL A 200 9.97 6.25 11.70
N TYR A 201 9.40 5.44 10.80
CA TYR A 201 8.60 5.88 9.65
C TYR A 201 7.10 5.61 9.82
N THR A 202 6.63 5.46 11.06
CA THR A 202 5.23 5.23 11.40
C THR A 202 4.88 6.06 12.61
N ASN A 203 3.86 6.92 12.53
CA ASN A 203 3.42 7.74 13.66
C ASN A 203 2.11 7.23 14.28
N LYS A 204 1.60 7.96 15.27
CA LYS A 204 0.35 7.68 15.99
C LYS A 204 -0.87 8.41 15.42
N GLU A 205 -0.76 9.01 14.23
CA GLU A 205 -1.87 9.69 13.57
C GLU A 205 -2.56 8.72 12.60
N PHE A 206 -3.55 7.99 13.12
CA PHE A 206 -4.20 6.92 12.38
C PHE A 206 -5.48 7.38 11.66
N VAL A 207 -5.65 6.88 10.44
CA VAL A 207 -6.92 6.88 9.68
C VAL A 207 -7.47 5.47 9.71
N VAL A 208 -8.77 5.35 9.98
CA VAL A 208 -9.46 4.06 10.14
C VAL A 208 -10.69 4.02 9.25
N GLU A 209 -10.88 2.92 8.54
CA GLU A 209 -12.09 2.55 7.82
C GLU A 209 -12.57 1.19 8.29
N VAL A 210 -13.87 1.08 8.59
CA VAL A 210 -14.49 -0.15 9.10
C VAL A 210 -15.64 -0.58 8.21
N ILE A 211 -15.67 -1.87 7.86
CA ILE A 211 -16.78 -2.51 7.15
C ILE A 211 -17.41 -3.54 8.09
N ASN A 212 -18.73 -3.46 8.28
CA ASN A 212 -19.51 -4.54 8.89
C ASN A 212 -19.80 -5.59 7.82
N LEU A 213 -19.61 -6.85 8.19
CA LEU A 213 -19.74 -7.98 7.27
C LEU A 213 -21.18 -8.46 7.13
N ASP A 214 -22.06 -8.07 8.07
CA ASP A 214 -23.45 -8.53 8.17
C ASP A 214 -24.46 -7.71 7.35
N ASP A 215 -24.06 -6.57 6.77
CA ASP A 215 -24.93 -5.61 6.06
C ASP A 215 -25.38 -6.10 4.65
N GLU A 216 -25.77 -7.37 4.48
CA GLU A 216 -26.06 -7.98 3.16
C GLU A 216 -27.37 -7.50 2.48
N GLU A 217 -28.25 -6.75 3.13
CA GLU A 217 -29.65 -6.70 2.68
C GLU A 217 -30.09 -5.53 1.76
N GLU A 218 -29.34 -4.43 1.60
CA GLU A 218 -29.93 -3.25 0.90
C GLU A 218 -29.55 -3.07 -0.59
N GLU A 219 -28.42 -3.59 -1.07
CA GLU A 219 -27.94 -3.26 -2.43
C GLU A 219 -28.58 -4.13 -3.54
N GLY A 220 -29.04 -5.34 -3.22
CA GLY A 220 -29.68 -6.25 -4.19
C GLY A 220 -31.14 -5.89 -4.52
N GLU A 221 -31.85 -5.22 -3.61
CA GLU A 221 -33.28 -4.91 -3.78
C GLU A 221 -33.52 -3.60 -4.54
N GLU A 222 -32.66 -2.59 -4.40
CA GLU A 222 -32.80 -1.32 -5.13
C GLU A 222 -32.51 -1.49 -6.64
N GLU A 223 -31.55 -2.32 -7.02
CA GLU A 223 -31.26 -2.60 -8.44
C GLU A 223 -32.32 -3.49 -9.10
N GLY A 224 -32.91 -4.41 -8.34
CA GLY A 224 -34.05 -5.22 -8.78
C GLY A 224 -35.29 -4.37 -9.06
N LYS A 225 -35.56 -3.37 -8.21
CA LYS A 225 -36.66 -2.41 -8.41
C LYS A 225 -36.43 -1.52 -9.63
N LYS A 226 -35.25 -0.92 -9.79
CA LYS A 226 -34.95 -0.04 -10.95
C LYS A 226 -34.99 -0.78 -12.29
N LYS A 227 -34.59 -2.06 -12.33
CA LYS A 227 -34.67 -2.88 -13.56
C LYS A 227 -36.10 -3.34 -13.88
N ASN A 228 -36.96 -3.52 -12.89
CA ASN A 228 -38.37 -3.81 -13.12
C ASN A 228 -39.15 -2.56 -13.57
N GLU A 229 -38.91 -1.41 -12.93
CA GLU A 229 -39.57 -0.15 -13.30
C GLU A 229 -39.22 0.26 -14.74
N GLY A 230 -37.94 0.17 -15.14
CA GLY A 230 -37.54 0.48 -16.53
C GLY A 230 -38.08 -0.49 -17.58
N LYS A 231 -38.40 -1.74 -17.21
CA LYS A 231 -39.04 -2.71 -18.12
C LYS A 231 -40.54 -2.51 -18.25
N GLU A 232 -41.21 -2.11 -17.18
CA GLU A 232 -42.65 -1.79 -17.21
C GLU A 232 -42.92 -0.53 -18.03
N GLU A 233 -42.01 0.46 -18.00
CA GLU A 233 -42.10 1.67 -18.83
C GLU A 233 -41.86 1.39 -20.33
N GLU A 234 -40.89 0.53 -20.70
CA GLU A 234 -40.66 0.14 -22.11
C GLU A 234 -41.83 -0.69 -22.69
N GLU A 235 -42.44 -1.59 -21.90
CA GLU A 235 -43.61 -2.38 -22.35
C GLU A 235 -44.89 -1.55 -22.47
N GLU A 236 -45.02 -0.43 -21.75
CA GLU A 236 -46.13 0.51 -21.90
C GLU A 236 -45.98 1.46 -23.09
N GLU A 237 -44.75 1.80 -23.51
CA GLU A 237 -44.51 2.59 -24.72
C GLU A 237 -44.70 1.76 -25.99
N GLU A 238 -44.24 0.51 -26.05
CA GLU A 238 -44.45 -0.36 -27.22
C GLU A 238 -45.93 -0.67 -27.48
N LYS A 239 -46.77 -0.77 -26.43
CA LYS A 239 -48.22 -0.97 -26.58
C LYS A 239 -48.97 0.27 -27.09
N LYS A 240 -48.46 1.48 -26.81
CA LYS A 240 -49.07 2.72 -27.32
C LYS A 240 -48.78 2.93 -28.80
N ASP A 241 -47.63 2.47 -29.28
CA ASP A 241 -47.23 2.58 -30.69
C ASP A 241 -47.94 1.56 -31.60
N GLU A 242 -48.44 0.43 -31.06
CA GLU A 242 -49.25 -0.53 -31.82
C GLU A 242 -50.72 -0.11 -31.99
N ASP A 243 -51.27 0.69 -31.07
CA ASP A 243 -52.66 1.18 -31.13
C ASP A 243 -52.86 2.40 -32.05
N GLU A 244 -51.77 3.03 -32.56
CA GLU A 244 -51.80 4.17 -33.48
C GLU A 244 -51.58 3.81 -34.98
N LYS A 245 -51.51 2.51 -35.34
CA LYS A 245 -51.42 2.03 -36.74
C LYS A 245 -52.68 1.33 -37.23
#